data_AF-A0A941TYF4-F1
#
_entry.id   AF-A0A941TYF4-F1
#
_cell.length_a   1.000
_cell.length_b   1.000
_cell.length_c   1.000
_cell.angle_alpha   90.00
_cell.angle_beta   90.00
_cell.angle_gamma   90.00
#
_symmetry.space_group_name_H-M   'P 1'
#
loop_
_entity.id
_entity.type
_entity.pdbx_description
1 polymer ?
#
loop_
_entity_poly.entity_id
_entity_poly.type
_entity_poly.pdbx_seq_one_letter_code
_entity_poly.pdbx_strand_id
1 'polypeptide(L)'
;MSQMRWIDDDEDFPPTALALGAGSDAPGLLAAGRRLDPVVLERAYRRGIFPWFGPGQPVLWWAPDPRMVLPTAELHITHSFAKTLRRFARDPACEIRIDHDFGRVIDACARTPRCGQGGTWIVPAMLRAYRAWHAAGGAHSFETWVGGQLVGGLYGVAIGRMFYGESMFAWASDASKIALAALVAFCRARGIALIDCQQNTAHLASLGAREVARADFERHLAKACAQPPVADWTYDRSLWAQLPPLRDPANPRSA
;
A
#
# COMPACT_ATOMS: atom_id res chain seq x y z
N MET A 1 32.96 0.61 -6.99
CA MET A 1 31.75 0.59 -7.82
C MET A 1 31.14 -0.78 -7.68
N SER A 2 30.03 -0.93 -6.95
CA SER A 2 29.35 -2.24 -6.87
C SER A 2 28.67 -2.49 -8.21
N GLN A 3 29.03 -3.58 -8.89
CA GLN A 3 28.41 -3.95 -10.16
C GLN A 3 26.94 -4.31 -9.90
N MET A 4 26.02 -3.73 -10.67
CA MET A 4 24.58 -4.02 -10.57
C MET A 4 24.35 -5.52 -10.78
N ARG A 5 23.75 -6.20 -9.80
CA ARG A 5 23.39 -7.61 -9.94
C ARG A 5 22.18 -7.73 -10.85
N TRP A 6 22.26 -8.61 -11.84
CA TRP A 6 21.13 -9.01 -12.67
C TRP A 6 20.59 -10.34 -12.16
N ILE A 7 19.27 -10.49 -12.13
CA ILE A 7 18.59 -11.77 -11.90
C ILE A 7 17.96 -12.24 -13.21
N ASP A 8 18.17 -13.50 -13.53
CA ASP A 8 17.45 -14.18 -14.60
C ASP A 8 16.04 -14.55 -14.14
N ASP A 9 15.14 -14.81 -15.10
CA ASP A 9 13.70 -14.98 -14.83
C ASP A 9 13.40 -16.16 -13.88
N ASP A 10 14.23 -17.20 -13.91
CA ASP A 10 14.12 -18.41 -13.09
C ASP A 10 15.04 -18.40 -11.86
N GLU A 11 15.91 -17.39 -11.70
CA GLU A 11 16.77 -17.26 -10.52
C GLU A 11 15.96 -16.76 -9.32
N ASP A 12 16.31 -17.22 -8.12
CA ASP A 12 15.79 -16.64 -6.89
C ASP A 12 16.43 -15.28 -6.61
N PHE A 13 15.67 -14.40 -5.95
CA PHE A 13 16.22 -13.13 -5.50
C PHE A 13 17.43 -13.35 -4.59
N PRO A 14 18.46 -12.47 -4.64
CA PRO A 14 19.54 -12.49 -3.66
C PRO A 14 19.02 -12.16 -2.24
N PRO A 15 19.74 -12.55 -1.17
CA PRO A 15 19.42 -12.11 0.17
C PRO A 15 19.30 -10.58 0.25
N THR A 16 18.25 -10.07 0.88
CA THR A 16 17.96 -8.63 1.01
C THR A 16 19.06 -7.85 1.74
N ALA A 17 19.85 -8.53 2.58
CA ALA A 17 21.04 -7.99 3.23
C ALA A 17 22.12 -7.52 2.23
N LEU A 18 22.07 -7.96 0.97
CA LEU A 18 22.97 -7.51 -0.09
C LEU A 18 22.49 -6.23 -0.80
N ALA A 19 21.32 -5.69 -0.44
CA ALA A 19 20.86 -4.42 -0.99
C ALA A 19 21.82 -3.28 -0.63
N LEU A 20 21.96 -2.31 -1.53
CA LEU A 20 22.85 -1.17 -1.32
C LEU A 20 22.48 -0.39 -0.05
N GLY A 21 23.49 0.03 0.72
CA GLY A 21 23.29 0.72 2.00
C GLY A 21 22.88 2.18 1.88
N ALA A 22 22.56 2.80 3.02
CA ALA A 22 22.12 4.20 3.14
C ALA A 22 23.10 5.24 2.56
N GLY A 23 24.40 4.95 2.53
CA GLY A 23 25.42 5.83 1.96
C GLY A 23 25.65 5.68 0.45
N SER A 24 24.83 4.91 -0.26
CA SER A 24 24.93 4.72 -1.70
C SER A 24 24.03 5.68 -2.47
N ASP A 25 24.26 5.81 -3.79
CA ASP A 25 23.40 6.62 -4.66
C ASP A 25 22.00 6.00 -4.89
N ALA A 26 21.80 4.73 -4.49
CA ALA A 26 20.52 4.03 -4.60
C ALA A 26 20.27 3.12 -3.39
N PRO A 27 20.04 3.69 -2.18
CA PRO A 27 19.83 2.90 -0.97
C PRO A 27 18.65 1.93 -1.12
N GLY A 28 18.87 0.68 -0.77
CA GLY A 28 17.90 -0.39 -0.87
C GLY A 28 17.85 -1.08 -2.24
N LEU A 29 18.56 -0.61 -3.27
CA LEU A 29 18.59 -1.30 -4.55
C LEU A 29 19.25 -2.67 -4.40
N LEU A 30 18.59 -3.73 -4.86
CA LEU A 30 19.01 -5.12 -4.66
C LEU A 30 19.48 -5.76 -5.97
N ALA A 31 18.69 -5.64 -7.03
CA ALA A 31 18.98 -6.26 -8.33
C ALA A 31 18.21 -5.59 -9.48
N ALA A 32 18.65 -5.84 -10.70
CA ALA A 32 17.93 -5.58 -11.94
C ALA A 32 17.40 -6.90 -12.54
N GLY A 33 16.27 -6.86 -13.22
CA GLY A 33 15.66 -8.02 -13.90
C GLY A 33 14.88 -7.61 -15.14
N ARG A 34 14.33 -8.60 -15.85
CA ARG A 34 13.61 -8.39 -17.12
C ARG A 34 12.13 -8.72 -17.03
N ARG A 35 11.76 -9.73 -16.25
CA ARG A 35 10.38 -10.20 -16.09
C ARG A 35 9.65 -9.48 -14.96
N LEU A 36 8.39 -9.15 -15.23
CA LEU A 36 7.46 -8.56 -14.28
C LEU A 36 6.06 -9.16 -14.52
N ASP A 37 5.71 -10.14 -13.71
CA ASP A 37 4.39 -10.77 -13.72
C ASP A 37 3.98 -11.16 -12.29
N PRO A 38 2.72 -11.58 -12.07
CA PRO A 38 2.22 -11.87 -10.73
C PRO A 38 3.05 -12.92 -9.96
N VAL A 39 3.62 -13.92 -10.65
CA VAL A 39 4.41 -14.99 -10.01
C VAL A 39 5.73 -14.44 -9.47
N VAL A 40 6.45 -13.68 -10.31
CA VAL A 40 7.71 -13.05 -9.89
C VAL A 40 7.46 -12.01 -8.80
N LEU A 41 6.38 -11.24 -8.92
CA LEU A 41 6.00 -10.25 -7.93
C LEU A 41 5.68 -10.90 -6.59
N GLU A 42 4.82 -11.90 -6.54
CA GLU A 42 4.48 -12.57 -5.28
C GLU A 42 5.73 -13.11 -4.57
N ARG A 43 6.65 -13.73 -5.32
CA ARG A 43 7.94 -14.19 -4.80
C ARG A 43 8.78 -13.05 -4.21
N ALA A 44 8.80 -11.87 -4.86
CA ALA A 44 9.49 -10.69 -4.37
C ALA A 44 8.84 -10.16 -3.07
N TYR A 45 7.53 -9.95 -3.09
CA TYR A 45 6.78 -9.38 -1.95
C TYR A 45 6.86 -10.26 -0.70
N ARG A 46 6.83 -11.60 -0.86
CA ARG A 46 7.05 -12.56 0.24
C ARG A 46 8.41 -12.42 0.94
N ARG A 47 9.37 -11.77 0.28
CA ARG A 47 10.73 -11.51 0.78
C ARG A 47 10.97 -10.04 1.13
N GLY A 48 9.93 -9.21 1.07
CA GLY A 48 10.03 -7.78 1.35
C GLY A 48 10.65 -6.98 0.22
N ILE A 49 10.66 -7.53 -0.99
CA ILE A 49 11.23 -6.92 -2.20
C ILE A 49 10.08 -6.37 -3.04
N PHE A 50 10.24 -5.16 -3.58
CA PHE A 50 9.25 -4.56 -4.48
C PHE A 50 9.92 -3.98 -5.74
N PRO A 51 9.20 -3.96 -6.88
CA PRO A 51 9.70 -3.35 -8.10
C PRO A 51 9.54 -1.82 -8.05
N TRP A 52 10.56 -1.09 -8.49
CA TRP A 52 10.43 0.36 -8.66
C TRP A 52 11.42 0.89 -9.71
N PHE A 53 10.90 1.29 -10.87
CA PHE A 53 11.71 1.72 -12.02
C PHE A 53 10.94 2.69 -12.90
N GLY A 54 11.67 3.48 -13.69
CA GLY A 54 11.13 4.47 -14.61
C GLY A 54 11.04 3.99 -16.07
N PRO A 55 10.46 4.81 -16.97
CA PRO A 55 10.43 4.52 -18.40
C PRO A 55 11.83 4.28 -18.97
N GLY A 56 11.98 3.22 -19.75
CA GLY A 56 13.26 2.85 -20.39
C GLY A 56 14.28 2.16 -19.48
N GLN A 57 14.00 2.05 -18.17
CA GLN A 57 14.83 1.28 -17.24
C GLN A 57 14.42 -0.21 -17.24
N PRO A 58 15.36 -1.13 -16.93
CA PRO A 58 15.00 -2.51 -16.59
C PRO A 58 14.15 -2.53 -15.32
N VAL A 59 13.57 -3.69 -14.99
CA VAL A 59 12.90 -3.87 -13.70
C VAL A 59 13.96 -3.76 -12.61
N LEU A 60 13.80 -2.83 -11.67
CA LEU A 60 14.69 -2.68 -10.52
C LEU A 60 13.96 -3.13 -9.26
N TRP A 61 14.64 -3.94 -8.46
CA TRP A 61 14.10 -4.57 -7.25
C TRP A 61 14.74 -3.98 -6.00
N TRP A 62 13.91 -3.62 -5.02
CA TRP A 62 14.33 -2.84 -3.86
C TRP A 62 13.95 -3.50 -2.55
N ALA A 63 14.85 -3.39 -1.57
CA ALA A 63 14.71 -3.82 -0.18
C ALA A 63 15.39 -2.80 0.76
N PRO A 64 14.83 -1.57 0.92
CA PRO A 64 15.38 -0.51 1.75
C PRO A 64 15.52 -0.90 3.22
N ASP A 65 16.49 -0.28 3.88
CA ASP A 65 16.72 -0.35 5.31
C ASP A 65 17.09 1.07 5.81
N PRO A 66 16.25 1.71 6.65
CA PRO A 66 15.01 1.18 7.23
C PRO A 66 13.85 1.01 6.22
N ARG A 67 12.82 0.25 6.64
CA ARG A 67 11.57 0.04 5.89
C ARG A 67 10.43 0.85 6.53
N MET A 68 9.67 1.61 5.75
CA MET A 68 8.51 2.33 6.28
C MET A 68 7.28 1.42 6.35
N VAL A 69 6.60 1.41 7.49
CA VAL A 69 5.39 0.61 7.73
C VAL A 69 4.34 1.43 8.49
N LEU A 70 3.07 1.07 8.35
CA LEU A 70 1.97 1.57 9.16
C LEU A 70 1.41 0.42 10.01
N PRO A 71 1.74 0.36 11.32
CA PRO A 71 1.04 -0.51 12.25
C PRO A 71 -0.43 -0.10 12.31
N THR A 72 -1.35 -1.03 12.07
CA THR A 72 -2.77 -0.69 11.91
C THR A 72 -3.41 -0.19 13.21
N ALA A 73 -2.79 -0.47 14.36
CA ALA A 73 -3.16 0.09 15.65
C ALA A 73 -2.66 1.52 15.90
N GLU A 74 -1.70 2.00 15.11
CA GLU A 74 -1.04 3.30 15.28
C GLU A 74 -1.57 4.38 14.33
N LEU A 75 -2.63 4.10 13.54
CA LEU A 75 -3.24 5.10 12.65
C LEU A 75 -3.59 6.38 13.41
N HIS A 76 -2.95 7.48 13.03
CA HIS A 76 -3.18 8.78 13.62
C HIS A 76 -4.33 9.49 12.92
N ILE A 77 -5.44 9.72 13.64
CA ILE A 77 -6.60 10.45 13.15
C ILE A 77 -6.65 11.80 13.86
N THR A 78 -6.37 12.87 13.12
CA THR A 78 -6.51 14.24 13.64
C THR A 78 -7.97 14.58 13.90
N HIS A 79 -8.21 15.59 14.73
CA HIS A 79 -9.57 16.04 15.06
C HIS A 79 -10.39 16.47 13.81
N SER A 80 -9.78 17.19 12.87
CA SER A 80 -10.45 17.58 11.63
C SER A 80 -10.76 16.37 10.76
N PHE A 81 -9.83 15.41 10.66
CA PHE A 81 -10.04 14.20 9.88
C PHE A 81 -11.12 13.30 10.50
N ALA A 82 -11.21 13.20 11.82
CA ALA A 82 -12.30 12.50 12.51
C ALA A 82 -13.68 13.09 12.16
N LYS A 83 -13.80 14.42 12.01
CA LYS A 83 -15.05 15.06 11.54
C LYS A 83 -15.38 14.65 10.10
N THR A 84 -14.38 14.67 9.22
CA THR A 84 -14.54 14.21 7.83
C THR A 84 -15.03 12.76 7.78
N LEU A 85 -14.38 11.85 8.50
CA LEU A 85 -14.76 10.43 8.56
C LEU A 85 -16.17 10.23 9.13
N ARG A 86 -16.55 10.95 10.19
CA ARG A 86 -17.91 10.89 10.75
C ARG A 86 -18.98 11.31 9.75
N ARG A 87 -18.74 12.40 9.00
CA ARG A 87 -19.66 12.87 7.96
C ARG A 87 -19.75 11.83 6.84
N PHE A 88 -18.61 11.35 6.34
CA PHE A 88 -18.55 10.34 5.30
C PHE A 88 -19.30 9.05 5.68
N ALA A 89 -19.06 8.52 6.88
CA ALA A 89 -19.68 7.27 7.32
C ALA A 89 -21.21 7.34 7.48
N ARG A 90 -21.75 8.53 7.80
CA ARG A 90 -23.19 8.75 8.01
C ARG A 90 -23.96 9.10 6.74
N ASP A 91 -23.27 9.60 5.72
CA ASP A 91 -23.91 10.02 4.48
C ASP A 91 -24.23 8.79 3.61
N PRO A 92 -25.51 8.56 3.22
CA PRO A 92 -25.87 7.44 2.36
C PRO A 92 -25.25 7.54 0.96
N ALA A 93 -24.89 8.74 0.50
CA ALA A 93 -24.24 8.94 -0.80
C ALA A 93 -22.72 8.65 -0.79
N CYS A 94 -22.12 8.43 0.38
CA CYS A 94 -20.69 8.12 0.53
C CYS A 94 -20.47 6.62 0.72
N GLU A 95 -19.56 6.02 -0.04
CA GLU A 95 -19.30 4.57 0.00
C GLU A 95 -17.80 4.27 -0.09
N ILE A 96 -17.38 3.22 0.60
CA ILE A 96 -16.14 2.52 0.29
C ILE A 96 -16.50 1.32 -0.56
N ARG A 97 -15.81 1.16 -1.68
CA ARG A 97 -15.87 -0.05 -2.49
C ARG A 97 -14.49 -0.69 -2.53
N ILE A 98 -14.46 -2.01 -2.50
CA ILE A 98 -13.25 -2.79 -2.71
C ILE A 98 -13.41 -3.48 -4.07
N ASP A 99 -12.37 -3.42 -4.89
CA ASP A 99 -12.26 -4.16 -6.14
C ASP A 99 -13.40 -3.92 -7.15
N HIS A 100 -14.03 -2.76 -7.09
CA HIS A 100 -15.14 -2.41 -7.97
C HIS A 100 -14.64 -1.82 -9.30
N ASP A 101 -13.57 -1.01 -9.27
CA ASP A 101 -12.94 -0.44 -10.46
C ASP A 101 -11.41 -0.29 -10.26
N PHE A 102 -10.73 -1.43 -10.03
CA PHE A 102 -9.28 -1.49 -9.88
C PHE A 102 -8.54 -0.82 -11.06
N GLY A 103 -9.05 -1.00 -12.28
CA GLY A 103 -8.48 -0.42 -13.49
C GLY A 103 -8.43 1.11 -13.45
N ARG A 104 -9.54 1.76 -13.06
CA ARG A 104 -9.59 3.22 -12.93
C ARG A 104 -8.73 3.72 -11.76
N VAL A 105 -8.64 2.97 -10.66
CA VAL A 105 -7.76 3.30 -9.52
C VAL A 105 -6.29 3.30 -9.93
N ILE A 106 -5.80 2.20 -10.52
CA ILE A 106 -4.38 2.10 -10.89
C ILE A 106 -4.01 3.13 -11.97
N ASP A 107 -4.92 3.41 -12.90
CA ASP A 107 -4.74 4.43 -13.92
C ASP A 107 -4.72 5.85 -13.34
N ALA A 108 -5.56 6.13 -12.34
CA ALA A 108 -5.55 7.41 -11.64
C ALA A 108 -4.25 7.60 -10.85
N CYS A 109 -3.77 6.56 -10.17
CA CYS A 109 -2.45 6.56 -9.52
C CYS A 109 -1.32 6.82 -10.53
N ALA A 110 -1.38 6.21 -11.72
CA ALA A 110 -0.37 6.40 -12.77
C ALA A 110 -0.36 7.80 -13.39
N ARG A 111 -1.47 8.53 -13.32
CA ARG A 111 -1.57 9.92 -13.81
C ARG A 111 -1.36 10.98 -12.74
N THR A 112 -1.34 10.61 -11.47
CA THR A 112 -1.19 11.56 -10.37
C THR A 112 0.27 12.00 -10.25
N PRO A 113 0.59 13.29 -10.47
CA PRO A 113 1.96 13.78 -10.32
C PRO A 113 2.43 13.61 -8.87
N ARG A 114 3.68 13.20 -8.66
CA ARG A 114 4.27 13.10 -7.33
C ARG A 114 5.32 14.19 -7.15
N CYS A 115 5.21 14.96 -6.07
CA CYS A 115 6.13 16.05 -5.76
C CYS A 115 7.56 15.51 -5.68
N GLY A 116 8.49 16.09 -6.44
CA GLY A 116 9.89 15.65 -6.48
C GLY A 116 10.17 14.43 -7.37
N GLN A 117 9.20 13.88 -8.09
CA GLN A 117 9.43 12.82 -9.10
C GLN A 117 9.19 13.36 -10.52
N GLY A 118 10.15 13.16 -11.42
CA GLY A 118 10.09 13.56 -12.84
C GLY A 118 9.16 12.70 -13.71
N GLY A 119 8.03 12.26 -13.16
CA GLY A 119 7.09 11.32 -13.77
C GLY A 119 6.57 10.28 -12.77
N THR A 120 5.66 9.42 -13.21
CA THR A 120 5.17 8.30 -12.40
C THR A 120 5.95 7.03 -12.74
N TRP A 121 6.35 6.27 -11.71
CA TRP A 121 6.99 4.95 -11.88
C TRP A 121 6.01 3.86 -12.32
N ILE A 122 4.71 4.16 -12.38
CA ILE A 122 3.68 3.22 -12.82
C ILE A 122 3.66 3.19 -14.35
N VAL A 123 4.70 2.57 -14.90
CA VAL A 123 4.89 2.39 -16.34
C VAL A 123 3.91 1.33 -16.89
N PRO A 124 3.72 1.23 -18.22
CA PRO A 124 2.80 0.25 -18.81
C PRO A 124 3.04 -1.20 -18.40
N ALA A 125 4.30 -1.59 -18.11
CA ALA A 125 4.62 -2.92 -17.59
C ALA A 125 4.02 -3.16 -16.20
N MET A 126 4.11 -2.18 -15.29
CA MET A 126 3.49 -2.23 -13.96
C MET A 126 1.97 -2.32 -14.07
N LEU A 127 1.35 -1.49 -14.92
CA LEU A 127 -0.10 -1.54 -15.15
C LEU A 127 -0.56 -2.94 -15.57
N ARG A 128 0.13 -3.57 -16.52
CA ARG A 128 -0.20 -4.92 -16.97
C ARG A 128 -0.03 -5.95 -15.86
N ALA A 129 1.09 -5.93 -15.15
CA ALA A 129 1.41 -6.91 -14.11
C ALA A 129 0.41 -6.86 -12.94
N TYR A 130 0.08 -5.67 -12.43
CA TYR A 130 -0.84 -5.53 -11.30
C TYR A 130 -2.29 -5.76 -11.68
N ARG A 131 -2.70 -5.43 -12.92
CA ARG A 131 -4.04 -5.82 -13.42
C ARG A 131 -4.15 -7.34 -13.56
N ALA A 132 -3.10 -8.01 -14.05
CA ALA A 132 -3.07 -9.46 -14.09
C ALA A 132 -3.12 -10.06 -12.68
N TRP A 133 -2.43 -9.46 -11.71
CA TRP A 133 -2.45 -9.92 -10.33
C TRP A 133 -3.80 -9.68 -9.64
N HIS A 134 -4.45 -8.55 -9.93
CA HIS A 134 -5.82 -8.27 -9.50
C HIS A 134 -6.79 -9.32 -10.05
N ALA A 135 -6.70 -9.63 -11.35
CA ALA A 135 -7.52 -10.68 -11.97
C ALA A 135 -7.27 -12.08 -11.36
N ALA A 136 -6.07 -12.32 -10.82
CA ALA A 136 -5.73 -13.53 -10.08
C ALA A 136 -6.08 -13.46 -8.58
N GLY A 137 -6.66 -12.36 -8.10
CA GLY A 137 -7.14 -12.18 -6.72
C GLY A 137 -6.07 -11.81 -5.69
N GLY A 138 -4.89 -11.32 -6.12
CA GLY A 138 -3.80 -10.95 -5.19
C GLY A 138 -3.52 -9.45 -5.06
N ALA A 139 -4.08 -8.62 -5.96
CA ALA A 139 -4.02 -7.16 -5.87
C ALA A 139 -5.42 -6.59 -5.65
N HIS A 140 -5.53 -5.62 -4.75
CA HIS A 140 -6.80 -5.07 -4.29
C HIS A 140 -6.81 -3.56 -4.29
N SER A 141 -7.99 -2.98 -4.51
CA SER A 141 -8.22 -1.54 -4.48
C SER A 141 -9.20 -1.15 -3.38
N PHE A 142 -8.96 0.01 -2.75
CA PHE A 142 -9.88 0.65 -1.82
C PHE A 142 -10.29 1.99 -2.42
N GLU A 143 -11.58 2.15 -2.63
CA GLU A 143 -12.12 3.22 -3.45
C GLU A 143 -13.06 4.10 -2.64
N THR A 144 -12.85 5.41 -2.69
CA THR A 144 -13.71 6.41 -2.06
C THR A 144 -14.71 6.92 -3.09
N TRP A 145 -15.99 6.59 -2.90
CA TRP A 145 -17.09 7.00 -3.77
C TRP A 145 -17.99 8.01 -3.08
N VAL A 146 -18.40 9.06 -3.81
CA VAL A 146 -19.35 10.08 -3.34
C VAL A 146 -20.36 10.36 -4.46
N GLY A 147 -21.66 10.19 -4.18
CA GLY A 147 -22.72 10.40 -5.17
C GLY A 147 -22.55 9.53 -6.42
N GLY A 148 -22.05 8.30 -6.26
CA GLY A 148 -21.77 7.38 -7.37
C GLY A 148 -20.53 7.73 -8.20
N GLN A 149 -19.71 8.70 -7.77
CA GLN A 149 -18.45 9.06 -8.44
C GLN A 149 -17.23 8.63 -7.63
N LEU A 150 -16.25 8.02 -8.29
CA LEU A 150 -14.93 7.74 -7.72
C LEU A 150 -14.17 9.07 -7.54
N VAL A 151 -13.86 9.42 -6.29
CA VAL A 151 -13.19 10.69 -5.95
C VAL A 151 -11.79 10.52 -5.35
N GLY A 152 -11.36 9.28 -5.10
CA GLY A 152 -10.03 8.94 -4.62
C GLY A 152 -9.94 7.46 -4.29
N GLY A 153 -8.74 7.00 -3.97
CA GLY A 153 -8.53 5.60 -3.64
C GLY A 153 -7.06 5.24 -3.54
N LEU A 154 -6.82 3.96 -3.27
CA LEU A 154 -5.51 3.34 -3.26
C LEU A 154 -5.59 1.92 -3.80
N TYR A 155 -4.46 1.38 -4.21
CA TYR A 155 -4.33 -0.04 -4.47
C TYR A 155 -3.12 -0.61 -3.74
N GLY A 156 -3.16 -1.92 -3.51
CA GLY A 156 -2.10 -2.66 -2.86
C GLY A 156 -2.18 -4.13 -3.23
N VAL A 157 -1.28 -4.92 -2.64
CA VAL A 157 -1.28 -6.39 -2.78
C VAL A 157 -1.42 -7.03 -1.41
N ALA A 158 -2.02 -8.21 -1.37
CA ALA A 158 -2.26 -8.94 -0.13
C ALA A 158 -1.70 -10.36 -0.22
N ILE A 159 -0.90 -10.74 0.77
CA ILE A 159 -0.31 -12.08 0.87
C ILE A 159 -0.47 -12.57 2.30
N GLY A 160 -1.28 -13.60 2.50
CA GLY A 160 -1.65 -14.07 3.83
C GLY A 160 -2.33 -12.96 4.65
N ARG A 161 -1.73 -12.57 5.77
CA ARG A 161 -2.16 -11.44 6.61
C ARG A 161 -1.18 -10.26 6.56
N MET A 162 -0.58 -10.03 5.40
CA MET A 162 0.22 -8.84 5.09
C MET A 162 -0.44 -8.05 3.96
N PHE A 163 -0.49 -6.73 4.09
CA PHE A 163 -0.93 -5.82 3.02
C PHE A 163 0.20 -4.87 2.65
N TYR A 164 0.42 -4.66 1.36
CA TYR A 164 1.45 -3.78 0.84
C TYR A 164 0.78 -2.67 0.04
N GLY A 165 0.83 -1.43 0.53
CA GLY A 165 0.19 -0.29 -0.13
C GLY A 165 1.07 0.20 -1.27
N GLU A 166 0.58 0.20 -2.50
CA GLU A 166 1.41 0.54 -3.67
C GLU A 166 1.34 2.02 -4.02
N SER A 167 0.13 2.55 -4.16
CA SER A 167 -0.08 3.96 -4.46
C SER A 167 -1.51 4.37 -4.14
N MET A 168 -1.68 5.68 -3.97
CA MET A 168 -2.97 6.32 -3.78
C MET A 168 -3.12 7.54 -4.68
N PHE A 169 -4.36 7.98 -4.87
CA PHE A 169 -4.72 9.21 -5.56
C PHE A 169 -5.91 9.87 -4.87
N ALA A 170 -6.08 11.17 -5.08
CA ALA A 170 -7.23 11.93 -4.60
C ALA A 170 -7.61 13.00 -5.64
N TRP A 171 -8.89 13.04 -6.01
CA TRP A 171 -9.51 14.10 -6.80
C TRP A 171 -10.42 14.99 -5.97
N ALA A 172 -10.79 14.57 -4.76
CA ALA A 172 -11.43 15.39 -3.74
C ALA A 172 -10.58 15.43 -2.45
N SER A 173 -10.79 16.47 -1.65
CA SER A 173 -10.13 16.63 -0.35
C SER A 173 -10.34 15.40 0.54
N ASP A 174 -9.27 14.97 1.19
CA ASP A 174 -9.22 13.80 2.09
C ASP A 174 -9.58 12.45 1.44
N ALA A 175 -9.90 12.36 0.14
CA ALA A 175 -10.40 11.12 -0.45
C ALA A 175 -9.42 9.93 -0.34
N SER A 176 -8.11 10.15 -0.52
CA SER A 176 -7.09 9.11 -0.30
C SER A 176 -6.89 8.76 1.17
N LYS A 177 -7.03 9.74 2.08
CA LYS A 177 -6.96 9.50 3.53
C LYS A 177 -8.14 8.67 4.01
N ILE A 178 -9.34 8.93 3.47
CA ILE A 178 -10.55 8.13 3.72
C ILE A 178 -10.32 6.69 3.26
N ALA A 179 -9.77 6.48 2.04
CA ALA A 179 -9.43 5.15 1.55
C ALA A 179 -8.39 4.44 2.43
N LEU A 180 -7.36 5.15 2.93
CA LEU A 180 -6.39 4.59 3.86
C LEU A 180 -7.01 4.22 5.21
N ALA A 181 -7.88 5.09 5.76
CA ALA A 181 -8.59 4.80 7.00
C ALA A 181 -9.52 3.58 6.84
N ALA A 182 -10.17 3.45 5.69
CA ALA A 182 -10.97 2.28 5.35
C ALA A 182 -10.10 1.01 5.25
N LEU A 183 -8.95 1.08 4.56
CA LEU A 183 -7.98 -0.02 4.53
C LEU A 183 -7.55 -0.43 5.95
N VAL A 184 -7.23 0.53 6.83
CA VAL A 184 -6.85 0.22 8.21
C VAL A 184 -8.00 -0.45 8.98
N ALA A 185 -9.23 0.06 8.84
CA ALA A 185 -10.41 -0.53 9.45
C ALA A 185 -10.62 -1.98 8.99
N PHE A 186 -10.51 -2.23 7.69
CA PHE A 186 -10.58 -3.55 7.08
C PHE A 186 -9.46 -4.47 7.61
N CYS A 187 -8.21 -4.00 7.57
CA CYS A 187 -7.06 -4.76 8.05
C CYS A 187 -7.23 -5.18 9.51
N ARG A 188 -7.70 -4.29 10.39
CA ARG A 188 -7.97 -4.60 11.80
C ARG A 188 -9.03 -5.67 11.95
N ALA A 189 -10.16 -5.57 11.24
CA ALA A 189 -11.19 -6.61 11.25
C ALA A 189 -10.72 -7.95 10.69
N ARG A 190 -9.72 -7.95 9.81
CA ARG A 190 -9.15 -9.15 9.18
C ARG A 190 -7.83 -9.60 9.82
N GLY A 191 -7.44 -9.07 10.98
CA GLY A 191 -6.24 -9.50 11.70
C GLY A 191 -4.91 -9.15 11.00
N ILE A 192 -4.91 -8.18 10.09
CA ILE A 192 -3.69 -7.64 9.46
C ILE A 192 -3.15 -6.53 10.38
N ALA A 193 -1.99 -6.79 10.98
CA ALA A 193 -1.39 -5.90 11.97
C ALA A 193 -0.52 -4.80 11.37
N LEU A 194 -0.01 -4.99 10.15
CA LEU A 194 0.97 -4.12 9.51
C LEU A 194 0.62 -3.91 8.04
N ILE A 195 0.73 -2.65 7.59
CA ILE A 195 0.70 -2.27 6.18
C ILE A 195 2.12 -1.83 5.79
N ASP A 196 2.68 -2.41 4.72
CA ASP A 196 3.94 -1.93 4.14
C ASP A 196 3.71 -0.65 3.35
N CYS A 197 4.55 0.36 3.62
CA CYS A 197 4.54 1.67 2.97
C CYS A 197 5.80 1.90 2.12
N GLN A 198 6.69 0.88 2.05
CA GLN A 198 7.95 0.86 1.33
C GLN A 198 8.92 1.98 1.73
N GLN A 199 8.72 3.19 1.20
CA GLN A 199 9.60 4.34 1.39
C GLN A 199 9.00 5.38 2.32
N ASN A 200 9.88 6.08 3.03
CA ASN A 200 9.49 7.12 3.96
C ASN A 200 8.85 8.31 3.24
N THR A 201 7.66 8.71 3.69
CA THR A 201 7.02 9.96 3.26
C THR A 201 6.49 10.72 4.46
N ALA A 202 6.68 12.04 4.47
CA ALA A 202 6.13 12.92 5.51
C ALA A 202 4.60 12.79 5.62
N HIS A 203 3.92 12.52 4.50
CA HIS A 203 2.48 12.31 4.47
C HIS A 203 2.07 11.08 5.29
N LEU A 204 2.67 9.92 5.05
CA LEU A 204 2.34 8.70 5.80
C LEU A 204 2.82 8.79 7.26
N ALA A 205 3.94 9.47 7.52
CA ALA A 205 4.41 9.71 8.88
C ALA A 205 3.39 10.50 9.71
N SER A 206 2.75 11.51 9.10
CA SER A 206 1.67 12.27 9.75
C SER A 206 0.42 11.45 10.08
N LEU A 207 0.29 10.26 9.47
CA LEU A 207 -0.82 9.32 9.65
C LEU A 207 -0.43 8.15 10.57
N GLY A 208 0.74 8.19 11.21
CA GLY A 208 1.20 7.17 12.16
C GLY A 208 2.12 6.10 11.55
N ALA A 209 2.52 6.23 10.29
CA ALA A 209 3.54 5.34 9.73
C ALA A 209 4.93 5.70 10.30
N ARG A 210 5.79 4.70 10.40
CA ARG A 210 7.15 4.84 10.93
C ARG A 210 8.11 3.88 10.26
N GLU A 211 9.39 4.18 10.39
CA GLU A 211 10.47 3.30 9.97
C GLU A 211 10.71 2.18 10.98
N VAL A 212 11.04 0.99 10.47
CA VAL A 212 11.54 -0.17 11.23
C VAL A 212 12.78 -0.71 10.54
N ALA A 213 13.64 -1.40 11.29
CA ALA A 213 14.76 -2.10 10.67
C ALA A 213 14.24 -3.16 9.68
N ARG A 214 14.91 -3.32 8.53
CA ARG A 214 14.51 -4.32 7.52
C ARG A 214 14.39 -5.73 8.11
N ALA A 215 15.30 -6.10 9.01
CA ALA A 215 15.26 -7.39 9.69
C ALA A 215 14.00 -7.58 10.56
N ASP A 216 13.48 -6.51 11.17
CA ASP A 216 12.25 -6.56 11.97
C ASP A 216 11.02 -6.71 11.08
N PHE A 217 11.02 -5.99 9.96
CA PHE A 217 10.01 -6.13 8.92
C PHE A 217 9.96 -7.56 8.35
N GLU A 218 11.10 -8.13 7.97
CA GLU A 218 11.18 -9.49 7.41
C GLU A 218 10.73 -10.57 8.41
N ARG A 219 11.03 -10.41 9.71
CA ARG A 219 10.51 -11.32 10.75
C ARG A 219 9.00 -11.25 10.88
N HIS A 220 8.40 -10.06 10.77
CA HIS A 220 6.95 -9.91 10.74
C HIS A 220 6.36 -10.55 9.48
N LEU A 221 6.97 -10.24 8.32
CA LEU A 221 6.58 -10.70 7.00
C LEU A 221 6.48 -12.22 6.92
N ALA A 222 7.51 -12.94 7.37
CA ALA A 222 7.56 -14.39 7.34
C ALA A 222 6.36 -15.03 8.08
N LYS A 223 5.94 -14.44 9.20
CA LYS A 223 4.79 -14.90 9.98
C LYS A 223 3.46 -14.50 9.32
N ALA A 224 3.36 -13.28 8.81
CA ALA A 224 2.13 -12.75 8.22
C ALA A 224 1.78 -13.46 6.90
N CYS A 225 2.77 -13.66 6.01
CA CYS A 225 2.57 -14.32 4.72
C CYS A 225 2.29 -15.83 4.80
N ALA A 226 2.59 -16.46 5.94
CA ALA A 226 2.30 -17.88 6.20
C ALA A 226 0.87 -18.11 6.74
N GLN A 227 0.16 -17.05 7.15
CA GLN A 227 -1.23 -17.16 7.60
C GLN A 227 -2.19 -17.32 6.42
N PRO A 228 -3.39 -17.89 6.65
CA PRO A 228 -4.41 -18.02 5.60
C PRO A 228 -4.76 -16.65 4.99
N PRO A 229 -4.88 -16.56 3.66
CA PRO A 229 -5.24 -15.31 2.99
C PRO A 229 -6.61 -14.80 3.45
N VAL A 230 -6.85 -13.50 3.23
CA VAL A 230 -8.18 -12.92 3.39
C VAL A 230 -9.11 -13.50 2.33
N ALA A 231 -10.17 -14.18 2.76
CA ALA A 231 -11.14 -14.80 1.86
C ALA A 231 -12.24 -13.84 1.39
N ASP A 232 -12.59 -12.87 2.24
CA ASP A 232 -13.69 -11.94 2.01
C ASP A 232 -13.18 -10.50 1.91
N TRP A 233 -13.28 -9.96 0.70
CA TRP A 233 -12.91 -8.61 0.30
C TRP A 233 -14.12 -7.68 0.18
N THR A 234 -15.18 -7.92 0.96
CA THR A 234 -16.30 -6.97 1.07
C THR A 234 -16.03 -5.89 2.11
N TYR A 235 -16.60 -4.69 1.89
CA TYR A 235 -16.54 -3.59 2.84
C TYR A 235 -17.93 -3.23 3.34
N ASP A 236 -18.18 -3.49 4.62
CA ASP A 236 -19.39 -3.06 5.30
C ASP A 236 -19.14 -1.78 6.12
N ARG A 237 -20.15 -0.91 6.22
CA ARG A 237 -20.03 0.34 6.99
C ARG A 237 -19.73 0.10 8.48
N SER A 238 -20.10 -1.04 9.05
CA SER A 238 -19.76 -1.38 10.44
C SER A 238 -18.25 -1.48 10.67
N LEU A 239 -17.44 -1.70 9.62
CA LEU A 239 -15.98 -1.74 9.74
C LEU A 239 -15.40 -0.42 10.27
N TRP A 240 -16.08 0.72 10.09
CA TRP A 240 -15.65 1.99 10.68
C TRP A 240 -15.51 1.93 12.20
N ALA A 241 -16.24 1.04 12.88
CA ALA A 241 -16.11 0.81 14.33
C ALA A 241 -14.77 0.19 14.74
N GLN A 242 -13.98 -0.32 13.79
CA GLN A 242 -12.64 -0.84 14.05
C GLN A 242 -11.62 0.26 14.31
N LEU A 243 -11.86 1.47 13.80
CA LEU A 243 -10.97 2.60 14.04
C LEU A 243 -11.07 3.06 15.50
N PRO A 244 -10.03 3.73 16.03
CA PRO A 244 -10.15 4.43 17.31
C PRO A 244 -11.42 5.29 17.33
N PRO A 245 -12.10 5.42 18.48
CA PRO A 245 -13.34 6.17 18.55
C PRO A 245 -13.16 7.54 17.91
N LEU A 246 -13.96 7.83 16.88
CA LEU A 246 -13.97 9.11 16.18
C LEU A 246 -14.63 10.16 17.10
N ARG A 247 -14.06 10.39 18.29
CA ARG A 247 -14.66 11.18 19.36
C ARG A 247 -15.04 12.56 18.84
N ASP A 248 -16.23 13.00 19.23
CA ASP A 248 -16.56 14.41 19.21
C ASP A 248 -16.13 15.02 20.55
N PRO A 249 -15.09 15.86 20.63
CA PRO A 249 -14.75 16.53 21.89
C PRO A 249 -15.90 17.43 22.40
N ALA A 250 -16.87 17.80 21.55
CA ALA A 250 -18.06 18.54 21.97
C ALA A 250 -19.17 17.67 22.61
N ASN A 251 -19.07 16.34 22.55
CA ASN A 251 -20.02 15.45 23.23
C ASN A 251 -19.33 14.13 23.69
N PRO A 252 -18.73 14.14 24.90
CA PRO A 252 -17.99 12.98 25.42
C PRO A 252 -18.85 11.77 25.79
N ARG A 253 -20.19 11.83 25.61
CA ARG A 253 -21.13 10.74 25.96
C ARG A 253 -21.69 9.96 24.78
N SER A 254 -21.23 10.20 23.55
CA SER A 254 -21.64 9.39 22.40
C SER A 254 -20.72 8.17 22.24
N ALA A 255 -21.00 7.12 23.03
CA ALA A 255 -20.53 5.75 22.83
C ALA A 255 -21.76 4.84 22.81
#